data_AF-A0A366I6P4-F1
#
_entry.id   AF-A0A366I6P4-F1
#
_cell.length_a   1.000
_cell.length_b   1.000
_cell.length_c   1.000
_cell.angle_alpha   90.00
_cell.angle_beta   90.00
_cell.angle_gamma   90.00
#
_symmetry.space_group_name_H-M   'P 1'
#
loop_
_entity.id
_entity.type
_entity.pdbx_description
1 polymer ?
#
loop_
_entity_poly.entity_id
_entity_poly.type
_entity_poly.pdbx_seq_one_letter_code
_entity_poly.pdbx_strand_id
1 'polypeptide(L)'
;MKKWKCRVCGYIHTGPNAPEKCPTCGVGSDKFDLMPEEVQQSEEERQAIQNVLFNCTYGLYVITSFNKDNKINGMTSNSFVQMTDTPMQAVIGINKNNLTSDYILESGVFAVNFLGTDNHNEVRRFGYSSGRDVEKFKNAQYKRSKNLKLPVLTNAIGYVECEVQKDRTQDLGTHNLFVVTVVGGEIFEAKDPMSYAYFRATK
;
A
#
# COMPACT_ATOMS: atom_id res chain seq x y z
N MET A 1 -11.34 -22.44 22.59
CA MET A 1 -12.04 -23.44 21.72
C MET A 1 -11.62 -23.16 20.28
N LYS A 2 -11.30 -24.20 19.50
CA LYS A 2 -10.89 -24.06 18.10
C LYS A 2 -12.04 -23.51 17.25
N LYS A 3 -11.71 -22.70 16.24
CA LYS A 3 -12.64 -22.19 15.23
C LYS A 3 -12.26 -22.78 13.88
N TRP A 4 -13.25 -23.20 13.09
CA TRP A 4 -13.06 -23.79 11.76
C TRP A 4 -13.86 -23.00 10.74
N LYS A 5 -13.24 -22.59 9.63
CA LYS A 5 -13.89 -21.81 8.58
C LYS A 5 -14.11 -22.67 7.34
N CYS A 6 -15.34 -22.73 6.85
CA CYS A 6 -15.66 -23.36 5.57
C CYS A 6 -15.02 -22.57 4.43
N ARG A 7 -14.19 -23.22 3.60
CA ARG A 7 -13.55 -22.61 2.42
C ARG A 7 -14.53 -22.21 1.33
N VAL A 8 -15.72 -22.80 1.32
CA VAL A 8 -16.71 -22.61 0.25
C VAL A 8 -17.65 -21.43 0.53
N CYS A 9 -18.19 -21.34 1.75
CA CYS A 9 -19.19 -20.32 2.09
C CYS A 9 -18.76 -19.38 3.23
N GLY A 10 -17.62 -19.63 3.88
CA GLY A 10 -17.13 -18.80 4.98
C GLY A 10 -17.77 -19.04 6.34
N TYR A 11 -18.71 -19.98 6.49
CA TYR A 11 -19.30 -20.37 7.79
C TYR A 11 -18.22 -20.70 8.83
N ILE A 12 -18.38 -20.21 10.05
CA ILE A 12 -17.45 -20.43 11.17
C ILE A 12 -18.10 -21.37 12.19
N HIS A 13 -17.47 -22.51 12.43
CA HIS A 13 -17.84 -23.45 13.47
C HIS A 13 -16.90 -23.31 14.67
N THR A 14 -17.45 -23.30 15.89
CA THR A 14 -16.66 -23.33 17.13
C THR A 14 -16.80 -24.70 17.78
N GLY A 15 -15.70 -25.44 17.89
CA GLY A 15 -15.71 -26.81 18.38
C GLY A 15 -14.33 -27.47 18.31
N PRO A 16 -14.13 -28.61 18.98
CA PRO A 16 -12.85 -29.31 18.98
C PRO A 16 -12.44 -29.79 17.58
N ASN A 17 -13.41 -30.12 16.73
CA ASN A 17 -13.24 -30.61 15.35
C ASN A 17 -14.12 -29.82 14.37
N ALA A 18 -13.80 -29.87 13.08
CA ALA A 18 -14.69 -29.37 12.02
C ALA A 18 -16.01 -30.16 12.00
N PRO A 19 -17.15 -29.53 11.66
CA PRO A 19 -18.41 -30.26 11.56
C PRO A 19 -18.39 -31.20 10.35
N GLU A 20 -19.04 -32.37 10.44
CA GLU A 20 -19.09 -33.36 9.35
C GLU A 20 -19.64 -32.77 8.05
N LYS A 21 -20.63 -31.88 8.16
CA LYS A 21 -21.18 -31.11 7.05
C LYS A 21 -21.33 -29.64 7.43
N CYS A 22 -21.00 -28.75 6.51
CA CYS A 22 -21.27 -27.33 6.67
C CYS A 22 -22.80 -27.09 6.73
N PRO A 23 -23.33 -26.43 7.78
CA PRO A 23 -24.76 -26.15 7.88
C PRO A 23 -25.26 -25.13 6.85
N THR A 24 -24.35 -24.37 6.24
CA THR A 24 -24.71 -23.34 5.24
C THR A 24 -24.68 -23.87 3.82
N CYS A 25 -23.66 -24.64 3.42
CA CYS A 25 -23.50 -25.10 2.03
C CYS A 25 -23.40 -26.63 1.85
N GLY A 26 -23.46 -27.40 2.92
CA GLY A 26 -23.54 -28.87 2.87
C GLY A 26 -22.24 -29.62 2.54
N VAL A 27 -21.13 -28.93 2.30
CA VAL A 27 -19.83 -29.58 2.03
C VAL A 27 -19.28 -30.30 3.24
N GLY A 28 -18.44 -31.31 3.00
CA GLY A 28 -17.81 -32.11 4.05
C GLY A 28 -16.79 -31.36 4.91
N SER A 29 -16.40 -31.97 6.03
CA SER A 29 -15.38 -31.47 6.95
C SER A 29 -14.02 -31.23 6.28
N ASP A 30 -13.70 -31.93 5.18
CA ASP A 30 -12.49 -31.76 4.38
C ASP A 30 -12.38 -30.36 3.74
N LYS A 31 -13.48 -29.60 3.69
CA LYS A 31 -13.52 -28.22 3.18
C LYS A 31 -13.41 -27.16 4.27
N PHE A 32 -13.10 -27.53 5.52
CA PHE A 32 -12.86 -26.58 6.60
C PHE A 32 -11.37 -26.38 6.86
N ASP A 33 -10.96 -25.13 7.02
CA ASP A 33 -9.63 -24.80 7.53
C ASP A 33 -9.73 -24.48 9.02
N LEU A 34 -8.82 -25.02 9.82
CA LEU A 34 -8.64 -24.59 11.20
C LEU A 34 -8.17 -23.14 11.18
N MET A 35 -8.96 -22.25 11.79
CA MET A 35 -8.56 -20.87 11.93
C MET A 35 -7.40 -20.79 12.94
N PRO A 36 -6.39 -19.94 12.67
CA PRO A 36 -5.36 -19.66 13.67
C PRO A 36 -6.02 -19.18 14.95
N GLU A 37 -5.53 -19.64 16.09
CA GLU A 37 -5.98 -19.12 17.38
C GLU A 37 -5.67 -17.62 17.42
N GLU A 38 -6.68 -16.80 17.70
CA GLU A 38 -6.46 -15.39 17.99
C GLU A 38 -5.59 -15.32 19.25
N VAL A 39 -4.33 -14.89 19.09
CA VAL A 39 -3.44 -14.65 20.21
C VAL A 39 -4.04 -13.50 21.00
N GLN A 40 -4.67 -13.81 22.14
CA GLN A 40 -5.14 -12.80 23.09
C GLN A 40 -3.92 -12.18 23.74
N GLN A 41 -3.44 -11.09 23.16
CA GLN A 41 -2.35 -10.28 23.70
C GLN A 41 -2.93 -9.29 24.72
N SER A 42 -2.26 -9.13 25.85
CA SER A 42 -2.52 -8.02 26.76
C SER A 42 -2.21 -6.68 26.07
N GLU A 43 -2.81 -5.59 26.55
CA GLU A 43 -2.52 -4.25 26.02
C GLU A 43 -1.03 -3.87 26.18
N GLU A 44 -0.40 -4.33 27.25
CA GLU A 44 1.03 -4.12 27.50
C GLU A 44 1.91 -4.84 26.45
N GLU A 45 1.62 -6.10 26.16
CA GLU A 45 2.33 -6.84 25.10
C GLU A 45 2.11 -6.20 23.73
N ARG A 46 0.87 -5.77 23.43
CA ARG A 46 0.54 -5.06 22.20
C ARG A 46 1.35 -3.78 22.06
N GLN A 47 1.45 -2.98 23.12
CA GLN A 47 2.23 -1.74 23.12
C GLN A 47 3.73 -2.02 22.93
N ALA A 48 4.27 -3.05 23.59
CA ALA A 48 5.66 -3.47 23.41
C ALA A 48 5.95 -3.89 21.95
N ILE A 49 5.07 -4.68 21.34
CA ILE A 49 5.19 -5.10 19.94
C ILE A 49 5.11 -3.89 19.00
N GLN A 50 4.18 -2.97 19.22
CA GLN A 50 4.09 -1.74 18.44
C GLN A 50 5.38 -0.91 18.53
N ASN A 51 5.98 -0.81 19.72
CA ASN A 51 7.25 -0.12 19.91
C ASN A 51 8.37 -0.77 19.11
N VAL A 52 8.44 -2.10 19.06
CA VAL A 52 9.40 -2.81 18.20
C VAL A 52 9.15 -2.48 16.73
N LEU A 53 7.89 -2.53 16.27
CA LEU A 53 7.53 -2.22 14.87
C LEU A 53 7.84 -0.77 14.47
N PHE A 54 7.86 0.19 15.41
CA PHE A 54 8.29 1.55 15.13
C PHE A 54 9.78 1.68 14.76
N ASN A 55 10.58 0.62 14.95
CA ASN A 55 11.98 0.57 14.53
C ASN A 55 12.17 0.02 13.11
N CYS A 56 11.10 -0.36 12.41
CA CYS A 56 11.21 -0.72 11.00
C CYS A 56 11.68 0.49 10.17
N THR A 57 12.73 0.29 9.38
CA THR A 57 13.27 1.33 8.50
C THR A 57 12.48 1.40 7.21
N TYR A 58 12.18 2.62 6.77
CA TYR A 58 11.47 2.88 5.53
C TYR A 58 12.08 4.07 4.80
N GLY A 59 12.05 4.02 3.47
CA GLY A 59 12.14 5.23 2.65
C GLY A 59 10.85 6.04 2.74
N LEU A 60 10.83 7.19 2.08
CA LEU A 60 9.63 8.02 1.96
C LEU A 60 9.40 8.43 0.51
N TYR A 61 8.15 8.26 0.08
CA TYR A 61 7.76 8.38 -1.32
C TYR A 61 6.46 9.18 -1.45
N VAL A 62 6.24 9.78 -2.60
CA VAL A 62 4.90 10.21 -3.02
C VAL A 62 4.38 9.30 -4.12
N ILE A 63 3.26 8.65 -3.84
CA ILE A 63 2.54 7.80 -4.78
C ILE A 63 1.52 8.65 -5.49
N THR A 64 1.51 8.59 -6.82
CA THR A 64 0.59 9.40 -7.62
C THR A 64 -0.10 8.57 -8.69
N SER A 65 -1.35 8.91 -8.98
CA SER A 65 -2.16 8.24 -9.99
C SER A 65 -3.21 9.21 -10.54
N PHE A 66 -4.02 8.73 -11.48
CA PHE A 66 -5.17 9.44 -12.00
C PHE A 66 -6.40 8.53 -12.04
N ASN A 67 -7.58 9.13 -12.04
CA ASN A 67 -8.83 8.41 -12.27
C ASN A 67 -9.16 8.32 -13.76
N LYS A 68 -10.25 7.63 -14.11
CA LYS A 68 -10.73 7.51 -15.50
C LYS A 68 -11.01 8.86 -16.22
N ASP A 69 -11.23 9.93 -15.48
CA ASP A 69 -11.47 11.29 -15.99
C ASP A 69 -10.18 12.13 -16.07
N ASN A 70 -9.00 11.50 -15.93
CA ASN A 70 -7.68 12.13 -15.88
C ASN A 70 -7.44 13.09 -14.69
N LYS A 71 -8.31 13.08 -13.67
CA LYS A 71 -8.07 13.82 -12.43
C LYS A 71 -6.91 13.17 -11.68
N ILE A 72 -5.95 13.98 -11.27
CA ILE A 72 -4.73 13.52 -10.61
C ILE A 72 -4.86 13.60 -9.09
N ASN A 73 -4.25 12.64 -8.39
CA ASN A 73 -4.12 12.69 -6.94
C ASN A 73 -2.83 11.97 -6.49
N GLY A 74 -2.39 12.26 -5.28
CA GLY A 74 -1.23 11.63 -4.67
C GLY A 74 -1.34 11.48 -3.16
N MET A 75 -0.49 10.62 -2.61
CA MET A 75 -0.33 10.40 -1.18
C MET A 75 1.12 10.15 -0.83
N THR A 76 1.52 10.55 0.37
CA THR A 76 2.79 10.07 0.94
C THR A 76 2.64 8.60 1.33
N SER A 77 3.63 7.78 1.02
CA SER A 77 3.75 6.41 1.51
C SER A 77 5.20 6.09 1.87
N ASN A 78 5.37 5.18 2.81
CA ASN A 78 6.67 4.62 3.22
C ASN A 78 6.75 3.11 2.97
N SER A 79 5.70 2.48 2.42
CA SER A 79 5.55 1.02 2.32
C SER A 79 6.00 0.43 0.98
N PHE A 80 6.61 1.22 0.09
CA PHE A 80 7.12 0.73 -1.20
C PHE A 80 8.41 -0.07 -1.00
N VAL A 81 8.45 -1.28 -1.54
CA VAL A 81 9.60 -2.19 -1.44
C VAL A 81 9.80 -2.89 -2.78
N GLN A 82 11.01 -2.79 -3.35
CA GLN A 82 11.40 -3.60 -4.51
C GLN A 82 11.59 -5.06 -4.08
N MET A 83 11.08 -6.00 -4.89
CA MET A 83 11.12 -7.44 -4.61
C MET A 83 12.06 -8.20 -5.53
N THR A 84 12.07 -7.87 -6.83
CA THR A 84 12.88 -8.56 -7.83
C THR A 84 13.42 -7.57 -8.86
N ASP A 85 14.51 -7.94 -9.53
CA ASP A 85 15.12 -7.20 -10.63
C ASP A 85 14.70 -7.74 -12.00
N THR A 86 14.56 -9.07 -12.13
CA THR A 86 14.19 -9.75 -13.39
C THR A 86 13.08 -10.79 -13.16
N PRO A 87 11.79 -10.48 -13.44
CA PRO A 87 11.27 -9.17 -13.86
C PRO A 87 11.36 -8.14 -12.74
N MET A 88 11.39 -6.84 -13.07
CA MET A 88 11.46 -5.78 -12.07
C MET A 88 10.10 -5.62 -11.37
N GLN A 89 9.98 -6.11 -10.14
CA GLN A 89 8.72 -6.10 -9.38
C GLN A 89 8.89 -5.45 -8.01
N ALA A 90 7.80 -4.90 -7.52
CA ALA A 90 7.73 -4.27 -6.21
C ALA A 90 6.36 -4.54 -5.56
N VAL A 91 6.25 -4.19 -4.28
CA VAL A 91 4.97 -4.15 -3.56
C VAL A 91 4.77 -2.82 -2.87
N ILE A 92 3.51 -2.47 -2.66
CA ILE A 92 3.13 -1.33 -1.82
C ILE A 92 1.80 -1.59 -1.10
N GLY A 93 1.75 -1.29 0.19
CA GLY A 93 0.54 -1.31 0.99
C GLY A 93 -0.12 0.07 1.00
N ILE A 94 -1.35 0.18 0.50
CA ILE A 94 -2.09 1.45 0.45
C ILE A 94 -3.42 1.32 1.18
N ASN A 95 -3.69 2.25 2.09
CA ASN A 95 -4.93 2.28 2.86
C ASN A 95 -6.12 2.50 1.93
N LYS A 96 -7.16 1.67 2.08
CA LYS A 96 -8.36 1.68 1.23
C LYS A 96 -9.14 3.00 1.29
N ASN A 97 -8.98 3.78 2.35
CA ASN A 97 -9.67 5.07 2.51
C ASN A 97 -8.99 6.22 1.74
N ASN A 98 -7.75 6.04 1.26
CA ASN A 98 -7.07 7.08 0.51
C ASN A 98 -7.61 7.19 -0.91
N LEU A 99 -7.85 8.42 -1.39
CA LEU A 99 -8.30 8.68 -2.77
C LEU A 99 -7.34 8.12 -3.81
N THR A 100 -6.04 8.09 -3.50
CA THR A 100 -5.04 7.46 -4.37
C THR A 100 -5.28 5.96 -4.54
N SER A 101 -5.82 5.27 -3.52
CA SER A 101 -6.19 3.85 -3.64
C SER A 101 -7.28 3.66 -4.68
N ASP A 102 -8.35 4.47 -4.61
CA ASP A 102 -9.44 4.45 -5.61
C ASP A 102 -8.90 4.66 -7.02
N TYR A 103 -8.03 5.67 -7.19
CA TYR A 103 -7.47 6.00 -8.50
C TYR A 103 -6.57 4.88 -9.05
N ILE A 104 -5.83 4.19 -8.18
CA ILE A 104 -5.01 3.03 -8.56
C ILE A 104 -5.89 1.84 -8.94
N LEU A 105 -6.98 1.59 -8.21
CA LEU A 105 -7.91 0.51 -8.53
C LEU A 105 -8.60 0.75 -9.89
N GLU A 106 -8.96 2.00 -10.18
CA GLU A 106 -9.55 2.41 -11.46
C GLU A 106 -8.55 2.32 -12.62
N SER A 107 -7.38 2.95 -12.48
CA SER A 107 -6.41 3.10 -13.57
C SER A 107 -5.51 1.88 -13.78
N GLY A 108 -5.28 1.10 -12.72
CA GLY A 108 -4.30 0.01 -12.72
C GLY A 108 -2.85 0.46 -12.76
N VAL A 109 -2.57 1.77 -12.62
CA VAL A 109 -1.23 2.34 -12.75
C VAL A 109 -0.95 3.41 -11.69
N PHE A 110 0.31 3.54 -11.28
CA PHE A 110 0.78 4.66 -10.46
C PHE A 110 2.26 4.94 -10.64
N ALA A 111 2.70 6.12 -10.23
CA ALA A 111 4.11 6.46 -10.12
C ALA A 111 4.53 6.49 -8.65
N VAL A 112 5.78 6.11 -8.41
CA VAL A 112 6.45 6.25 -7.11
C VAL A 112 7.53 7.32 -7.26
N ASN A 113 7.36 8.45 -6.59
CA ASN A 113 8.31 9.55 -6.59
C ASN A 113 9.22 9.41 -5.37
N PHE A 114 10.53 9.26 -5.61
CA PHE A 114 11.54 9.08 -4.57
C PHE A 114 11.94 10.43 -4.00
N LEU A 115 11.67 10.66 -2.72
CA LEU A 115 11.90 11.96 -2.11
C LEU A 115 13.35 12.11 -1.65
N GLY A 116 13.93 13.27 -1.89
CA GLY A 116 15.17 13.73 -1.26
C GLY A 116 14.91 14.33 0.11
N THR A 117 15.96 14.46 0.92
CA THR A 117 15.91 15.07 2.27
C THR A 117 15.39 16.52 2.29
N ASP A 118 15.33 17.19 1.14
CA ASP A 118 14.81 18.55 0.92
C ASP A 118 13.30 18.60 0.60
N ASN A 119 12.60 17.46 0.53
CA ASN A 119 11.20 17.39 0.09
C ASN A 119 10.14 17.37 1.23
N HIS A 120 10.39 17.93 2.42
CA HIS A 120 9.39 17.95 3.52
C HIS A 120 8.05 18.56 3.13
N ASN A 121 8.06 19.55 2.24
CA ASN A 121 6.83 20.19 1.76
C ASN A 121 5.96 19.22 0.96
N GLU A 122 6.56 18.32 0.18
CA GLU A 122 5.81 17.30 -0.56
C GLU A 122 5.21 16.27 0.40
N VAL A 123 5.94 15.88 1.44
CA VAL A 123 5.41 15.00 2.50
C VAL A 123 4.18 15.60 3.16
N ARG A 124 4.24 16.89 3.55
CA ARG A 124 3.10 17.57 4.17
C ARG A 124 1.92 17.70 3.20
N ARG A 125 2.19 18.18 1.98
CA ARG A 125 1.20 18.38 0.91
C ARG A 125 0.44 17.10 0.58
N PHE A 126 1.15 15.98 0.42
CA PHE A 126 0.53 14.73 -0.01
C PHE A 126 0.09 13.83 1.16
N GLY A 127 0.60 14.02 2.37
CA GLY A 127 0.30 13.17 3.54
C GLY A 127 -0.75 13.72 4.52
N TYR A 128 -0.94 15.04 4.63
CA TYR A 128 -1.68 15.64 5.77
C TYR A 128 -3.12 16.05 5.41
N SER A 129 -3.52 15.90 4.16
CA SER A 129 -4.85 16.25 3.67
C SER A 129 -5.36 15.20 2.70
N SER A 130 -6.68 15.08 2.58
CA SER A 130 -7.33 14.21 1.60
C SER A 130 -7.46 14.93 0.26
N GLY A 131 -7.21 14.22 -0.84
CA GLY A 131 -7.41 14.75 -2.18
C GLY A 131 -8.88 14.95 -2.56
N ARG A 132 -9.81 14.47 -1.71
CA ARG A 132 -11.25 14.71 -1.88
C ARG A 132 -11.65 16.13 -1.48
N ASP A 133 -10.89 16.71 -0.56
CA ASP A 133 -11.20 18.02 0.02
C ASP A 133 -10.24 19.11 -0.50
N VAL A 134 -9.05 18.72 -0.97
CA VAL A 134 -7.99 19.64 -1.38
C VAL A 134 -7.38 19.24 -2.72
N GLU A 135 -7.22 20.22 -3.61
CA GLU A 135 -6.44 20.08 -4.84
C GLU A 135 -4.93 20.07 -4.55
N LYS A 136 -4.39 18.90 -4.19
CA LYS A 136 -2.98 18.75 -3.76
C LYS A 136 -1.94 19.22 -4.77
N PHE A 137 -2.25 19.09 -6.06
CA PHE A 137 -1.35 19.49 -7.15
C PHE A 137 -1.39 20.98 -7.47
N LYS A 138 -2.29 21.76 -6.85
CA LYS A 138 -2.29 23.21 -6.98
C LYS A 138 -0.95 23.76 -6.48
N ASN A 139 -0.18 24.40 -7.36
CA ASN A 139 1.18 24.88 -7.07
C ASN A 139 2.21 23.77 -6.74
N ALA A 140 1.99 22.52 -7.14
CA ALA A 140 3.02 21.48 -7.09
C ALA A 140 3.85 21.54 -8.38
N GLN A 141 5.14 21.25 -8.30
CA GLN A 141 5.99 21.11 -9.49
C GLN A 141 5.89 19.67 -10.00
N TYR A 142 5.19 19.47 -11.12
CA TYR A 142 5.02 18.14 -11.70
C TYR A 142 5.02 18.18 -13.23
N LYS A 143 5.36 17.04 -13.83
CA LYS A 143 5.19 16.76 -15.26
C LYS A 143 4.44 15.45 -15.46
N ARG A 144 4.11 15.12 -16.70
CA ARG A 144 3.61 13.78 -17.06
C ARG A 144 4.79 12.87 -17.39
N SER A 145 4.76 11.64 -16.86
CA SER A 145 5.75 10.61 -17.16
C SER A 145 5.70 10.21 -18.64
N LYS A 146 6.77 9.57 -19.12
CA LYS A 146 6.92 9.25 -20.54
C LYS A 146 5.97 8.15 -20.98
N ASN A 147 5.86 7.05 -20.23
CA ASN A 147 5.17 5.85 -20.68
C ASN A 147 3.67 5.88 -20.35
N LEU A 148 3.32 5.96 -19.07
CA LEU A 148 1.94 5.83 -18.55
C LEU A 148 1.23 7.16 -18.33
N LYS A 149 1.89 8.30 -18.61
CA LYS A 149 1.36 9.67 -18.43
C LYS A 149 0.88 9.95 -17.00
N LEU A 150 1.58 9.40 -16.02
CA LEU A 150 1.34 9.63 -14.60
C LEU A 150 1.90 11.00 -14.18
N PRO A 151 1.29 11.70 -13.22
CA PRO A 151 1.86 12.93 -12.68
C PRO A 151 3.08 12.62 -11.81
N VAL A 152 4.24 13.18 -12.12
CA VAL A 152 5.51 12.93 -11.42
C VAL A 152 6.13 14.23 -10.95
N LEU A 153 6.65 14.25 -9.72
CA LEU A 153 7.17 15.45 -9.06
C LEU A 153 8.58 15.76 -9.53
N THR A 154 8.79 16.93 -10.15
CA THR A 154 10.07 17.27 -10.78
C THR A 154 11.17 17.67 -9.80
N ASN A 155 10.81 17.93 -8.53
CA ASN A 155 11.74 18.24 -7.45
C ASN A 155 12.16 17.01 -6.62
N ALA A 156 11.60 15.83 -6.91
CA ALA A 156 12.01 14.55 -6.35
C ALA A 156 13.35 14.08 -6.94
N ILE A 157 13.99 13.07 -6.33
CA ILE A 157 15.20 12.41 -6.88
C ILE A 157 14.91 11.85 -8.27
N GLY A 158 13.73 11.24 -8.42
CA GLY A 158 13.27 10.60 -9.63
C GLY A 158 11.97 9.86 -9.38
N TYR A 159 11.51 9.13 -10.38
CA TYR A 159 10.32 8.31 -10.27
C TYR A 159 10.47 6.98 -10.99
N VAL A 160 9.60 6.03 -10.62
CA VAL A 160 9.30 4.85 -11.42
C VAL A 160 7.81 4.78 -11.74
N GLU A 161 7.49 4.15 -12.86
CA GLU A 161 6.13 3.89 -13.35
C GLU A 161 5.77 2.43 -13.09
N CYS A 162 4.62 2.20 -12.47
CA CYS A 162 4.19 0.89 -12.01
C CYS A 162 2.84 0.50 -12.62
N GLU A 163 2.76 -0.74 -13.12
CA GLU A 163 1.52 -1.40 -13.52
C GLU A 163 1.11 -2.44 -12.47
N VAL A 164 -0.16 -2.42 -12.08
CA VAL A 164 -0.71 -3.32 -11.05
C VAL A 164 -1.00 -4.70 -11.62
N GLN A 165 -0.44 -5.73 -10.99
CA GLN A 165 -0.79 -7.13 -11.20
C GLN A 165 -2.05 -7.43 -10.39
N LYS A 166 -3.22 -7.19 -11.00
CA LYS A 166 -4.53 -7.27 -10.34
C LYS A 166 -4.81 -8.65 -9.73
N ASP A 167 -4.41 -9.71 -10.42
CA ASP A 167 -4.51 -11.10 -10.00
C ASP A 167 -3.67 -11.45 -8.76
N ARG A 168 -2.64 -10.66 -8.48
CA ARG A 168 -1.74 -10.83 -7.33
C ARG A 168 -1.96 -9.83 -6.21
N THR A 169 -2.85 -8.85 -6.39
CA THR A 169 -3.19 -7.87 -5.35
C THR A 169 -3.93 -8.55 -4.20
N GLN A 170 -3.53 -8.27 -2.96
CA GLN A 170 -4.08 -8.91 -1.77
C GLN A 170 -4.83 -7.91 -0.88
N ASP A 171 -5.96 -8.34 -0.33
CA ASP A 171 -6.68 -7.61 0.71
C ASP A 171 -6.06 -7.92 2.09
N LEU A 172 -5.54 -6.91 2.76
CA LEU A 172 -4.95 -7.01 4.11
C LEU A 172 -5.84 -6.38 5.19
N GLY A 173 -7.16 -6.32 4.96
CA GLY A 173 -8.13 -5.67 5.84
C GLY A 173 -8.23 -4.18 5.54
N THR A 174 -7.42 -3.35 6.21
CA THR A 174 -7.48 -1.88 6.04
C THR A 174 -6.70 -1.37 4.82
N HIS A 175 -5.84 -2.20 4.25
CA HIS A 175 -4.98 -1.87 3.12
C HIS A 175 -5.16 -2.86 1.98
N ASN A 176 -4.95 -2.39 0.76
CA ASN A 176 -4.63 -3.25 -0.39
C ASN A 176 -3.11 -3.36 -0.49
N LEU A 177 -2.59 -4.58 -0.63
CA LEU A 177 -1.21 -4.83 -1.04
C LEU A 177 -1.17 -4.99 -2.54
N PHE A 178 -0.69 -3.96 -3.23
CA PHE A 178 -0.50 -4.01 -4.67
C PHE A 178 0.84 -4.67 -4.98
N VAL A 179 0.79 -5.71 -5.83
CA VAL A 179 1.98 -6.26 -6.49
C VAL A 179 2.08 -5.59 -7.85
N VAL A 180 3.26 -5.07 -8.18
CA VAL A 180 3.44 -4.26 -9.40
C VAL A 180 4.65 -4.67 -10.20
N THR A 181 4.56 -4.45 -11.52
CA THR A 181 5.70 -4.46 -12.42
C THR A 181 6.17 -3.02 -12.63
N VAL A 182 7.48 -2.78 -12.56
CA VAL A 182 8.07 -1.49 -12.90
C VAL A 182 8.35 -1.47 -14.40
N VAL A 183 7.75 -0.52 -15.11
CA VAL A 183 7.77 -0.45 -16.58
C VAL A 183 8.43 0.81 -17.14
N GLY A 184 8.88 1.71 -16.27
CA GLY A 184 9.52 2.96 -16.65
C GLY A 184 10.05 3.71 -15.46
N GLY A 185 10.84 4.75 -15.73
CA GLY A 185 11.38 5.62 -14.70
C GLY A 185 12.36 6.63 -15.27
N GLU A 186 12.67 7.65 -14.47
CA GLU A 186 13.63 8.69 -14.80
C GLU A 186 14.25 9.20 -13.50
N ILE A 187 15.56 9.40 -13.51
CA ILE A 187 16.26 10.14 -12.46
C ILE A 187 16.34 11.61 -12.88
N PHE A 188 16.02 12.52 -11.96
CA PHE A 188 16.11 13.96 -12.19
C PHE A 188 17.40 14.52 -11.60
N GLU A 189 17.68 14.18 -10.34
CA GLU A 189 18.81 14.71 -9.61
C GLU A 189 19.29 13.69 -8.57
N ALA A 190 20.60 13.60 -8.36
CA ALA A 190 21.16 12.78 -7.29
C ALA A 190 21.11 13.57 -5.98
N LYS A 191 20.30 13.10 -5.02
CA LYS A 191 20.18 13.66 -3.66
C LYS A 191 20.19 12.54 -2.64
N ASP A 192 20.43 12.89 -1.37
CA ASP A 192 20.25 11.96 -0.27
C ASP A 192 18.76 11.57 -0.14
N PRO A 193 18.42 10.28 -0.17
CA PRO A 193 17.03 9.84 -0.06
C PRO A 193 16.47 10.09 1.34
N MET A 194 15.24 10.57 1.39
CA MET A 194 14.52 10.76 2.64
C MET A 194 14.08 9.41 3.22
N SER A 195 14.55 9.09 4.42
CA SER A 195 13.98 8.02 5.23
C SER A 195 12.82 8.52 6.10
N TYR A 196 11.91 7.62 6.48
CA TYR A 196 10.85 7.98 7.43
C TYR A 196 11.42 8.42 8.78
N ALA A 197 12.51 7.78 9.25
CA ALA A 197 13.21 8.18 10.46
C ALA A 197 13.78 9.61 10.37
N TYR A 198 14.43 9.94 9.25
CA TYR A 198 14.94 11.29 9.00
C TYR A 198 13.82 12.32 9.00
N PHE A 199 12.72 12.06 8.29
CA PHE A 199 11.56 12.95 8.27
C PHE A 199 11.01 13.17 9.68
N ARG A 200 10.84 12.11 10.48
CA ARG A 200 10.35 12.22 11.86
C ARG A 200 11.26 13.05 12.76
N ALA A 201 12.57 13.05 12.52
CA ALA A 201 13.55 13.80 13.30
C ALA A 201 13.64 15.29 12.89
N THR A 202 13.15 15.66 11.71
CA THR A 202 13.39 16.99 11.10
C THR A 202 12.12 17.75 10.68
N LYS A 203 10.93 17.19 10.95
CA LYS A 203 9.63 17.74 10.54
C LYS A 203 9.07 18.84 11.44
#